data_AF-A0A2V9K540-F1
#
_entry.id   AF-A0A2V9K540-F1
#
_cell.length_a   1.000
_cell.length_b   1.000
_cell.length_c   1.000
_cell.angle_alpha   90.00
_cell.angle_beta   90.00
_cell.angle_gamma   90.00
#
_symmetry.space_group_name_H-M   'P 1'
#
loop_
_entity.id
_entity.type
_entity.pdbx_description
1 polymer ?
#
loop_
_entity_poly.entity_id
_entity_poly.type
_entity_poly.pdbx_seq_one_letter_code
_entity_poly.pdbx_strand_id
1 'polypeptide(L)'
;MMAEVKAGRTDDPRFIELLNALVRGLISRHAPDQLWIIQIDNCFDHKWLRFSGTISFGKGVKLGDWQSKVIFPPFSPKRVVGQRSYLRAGDHYTEAALPVLPHPTERQPSRLNLHRRVQEFSHSACFVWYSGNTLANGRGSVMVYSVAADRVECWFAAFNQKNGWKLRVARGASANDIQQLLNSK
;
A
#
# COMPACT_ATOMS: atom_id res chain seq x y z
N MET A 1 16.45 10.47 10.32
CA MET A 1 15.85 9.15 10.58
C MET A 1 15.09 8.71 9.33
N MET A 2 15.20 7.45 8.91
CA MET A 2 14.39 6.92 7.81
C MET A 2 13.14 6.26 8.39
N ALA A 3 12.04 6.25 7.64
CA ALA A 3 10.84 5.55 8.05
C ALA A 3 11.12 4.04 8.15
N GLU A 4 10.80 3.45 9.29
CA GLU A 4 11.02 2.02 9.57
C GLU A 4 9.73 1.35 10.04
N VAL A 5 9.40 0.25 9.38
CA VAL A 5 8.33 -0.65 9.80
C VAL A 5 8.88 -1.57 10.89
N LYS A 6 8.26 -1.52 12.07
CA LYS A 6 8.58 -2.40 13.19
C LYS A 6 7.77 -3.69 13.06
N ALA A 7 8.42 -4.84 13.30
CA ALA A 7 7.74 -6.11 13.28
C ALA A 7 6.70 -6.21 14.41
N GLY A 8 5.46 -6.56 14.07
CA GLY A 8 4.45 -6.95 15.03
C GLY A 8 4.64 -8.40 15.51
N ARG A 9 3.86 -8.81 16.52
CA ARG A 9 3.93 -10.18 17.08
C ARG A 9 3.59 -11.29 16.09
N THR A 10 2.86 -10.97 15.03
CA THR A 10 2.38 -11.95 14.03
C THR A 10 3.14 -11.84 12.71
N ASP A 11 4.12 -10.94 12.63
CA ASP A 11 4.90 -10.71 11.42
C ASP A 11 6.20 -11.52 11.46
N ASP A 12 6.56 -12.16 10.35
CA ASP A 12 7.90 -12.74 10.18
C ASP A 12 8.94 -11.60 10.07
N PRO A 13 9.95 -11.53 10.95
CA PRO A 13 10.97 -10.49 10.91
C PRO A 13 11.67 -10.35 9.56
N ARG A 14 11.89 -11.46 8.84
CA ARG A 14 12.54 -11.44 7.51
C ARG A 14 11.65 -10.84 6.43
N PHE A 15 10.33 -10.95 6.58
CA PHE A 15 9.41 -10.22 5.70
C PHE A 15 9.45 -8.72 5.99
N ILE A 16 9.59 -8.33 7.26
CA ILE A 16 9.69 -6.93 7.67
C ILE A 16 11.01 -6.30 7.22
N GLU A 17 12.11 -7.03 7.26
CA GLU A 17 13.39 -6.62 6.65
C GLU A 17 13.23 -6.33 5.15
N LEU A 18 12.56 -7.24 4.43
CA LEU A 18 12.25 -7.08 3.01
C LEU A 18 11.37 -5.84 2.77
N LEU A 19 10.32 -5.65 3.59
CA LEU A 19 9.44 -4.48 3.52
C LEU A 19 10.21 -3.18 3.76
N ASN A 20 11.10 -3.15 4.74
CA ASN A 20 11.94 -1.98 5.02
C ASN A 20 12.91 -1.68 3.86
N ALA A 21 13.48 -2.70 3.22
CA ALA A 21 14.29 -2.51 2.02
C ALA A 21 13.47 -1.91 0.87
N LEU A 22 12.28 -2.43 0.64
CA LEU A 22 11.34 -1.91 -0.36
C LEU A 22 10.96 -0.45 -0.07
N VAL A 23 10.64 -0.11 1.18
CA VAL A 23 10.32 1.27 1.59
C VAL A 23 11.50 2.22 1.37
N ARG A 24 12.73 1.81 1.71
CA ARG A 24 13.94 2.60 1.41
C ARG A 24 14.13 2.81 -0.09
N GLY A 25 13.92 1.77 -0.90
CA GLY A 25 13.96 1.89 -2.36
C GLY A 25 12.92 2.86 -2.91
N LEU A 26 11.70 2.85 -2.37
CA LEU A 26 10.66 3.80 -2.74
C LEU A 26 11.03 5.24 -2.38
N ILE A 27 11.54 5.45 -1.16
CA ILE A 27 12.03 6.76 -0.71
C ILE A 27 13.13 7.26 -1.64
N SER A 28 14.11 6.41 -1.95
CA SER A 28 15.25 6.79 -2.77
C SER A 28 14.87 7.10 -4.22
N ARG A 29 13.89 6.36 -4.77
CA ARG A 29 13.43 6.51 -6.16
C ARG A 29 12.50 7.71 -6.35
N HIS A 30 11.59 7.95 -5.41
CA HIS A 30 10.50 8.91 -5.59
C HIS A 30 10.59 10.13 -4.68
N ALA A 31 11.31 10.03 -3.55
CA ALA A 31 11.48 11.06 -2.54
C ALA A 31 10.17 11.81 -2.18
N PRO A 32 9.05 11.10 -1.91
CA PRO A 32 7.72 11.71 -1.75
C PRO A 32 7.65 12.60 -0.51
N ASP A 33 6.83 13.65 -0.53
CA ASP A 33 6.68 14.52 0.66
C ASP A 33 5.99 13.79 1.82
N GLN A 34 5.11 12.84 1.48
CA GLN A 34 4.40 12.01 2.45
C GLN A 34 4.63 10.52 2.19
N LEU A 35 4.82 9.74 3.25
CA LEU A 35 4.84 8.29 3.21
C LEU A 35 3.80 7.73 4.17
N TRP A 36 2.99 6.81 3.70
CA TRP A 36 2.00 6.11 4.49
C TRP A 36 2.30 4.62 4.52
N ILE A 37 2.42 4.05 5.71
CA ILE A 37 2.59 2.62 5.94
C ILE A 37 1.31 2.08 6.60
N ILE A 38 0.64 1.15 5.92
CA ILE A 38 -0.69 0.66 6.28
C ILE A 38 -0.64 -0.85 6.43
N GLN A 39 -0.87 -1.36 7.64
CA GLN A 39 -0.94 -2.78 7.90
C GLN A 39 -2.35 -3.32 7.72
N ILE A 40 -2.48 -4.38 6.93
CA ILE A 40 -3.72 -5.09 6.68
C ILE A 40 -3.72 -6.42 7.40
N ASP A 41 -4.80 -6.75 8.09
CA ASP A 41 -5.01 -8.05 8.69
C ASP A 41 -5.09 -9.13 7.61
N ASN A 42 -4.16 -10.08 7.70
CA ASN A 42 -3.93 -11.18 6.77
C ASN A 42 -3.56 -10.79 5.33
N CYS A 43 -3.22 -11.80 4.54
CA CYS A 43 -2.87 -11.64 3.12
C CYS A 43 -4.02 -11.04 2.29
N PHE A 44 -3.64 -10.37 1.21
CA PHE A 44 -4.54 -9.87 0.18
C PHE A 44 -3.89 -10.08 -1.19
N ASP A 45 -4.67 -10.12 -2.26
CA ASP A 45 -4.15 -10.41 -3.59
C ASP A 45 -4.18 -9.17 -4.51
N HIS A 46 -3.67 -9.35 -5.72
CA HIS A 46 -3.62 -8.30 -6.73
C HIS A 46 -5.00 -7.78 -7.17
N LYS A 47 -6.11 -8.43 -6.80
CA LYS A 47 -7.46 -7.93 -7.15
C LYS A 47 -7.79 -6.64 -6.42
N TRP A 48 -7.05 -6.30 -5.37
CA TRP A 48 -7.17 -5.02 -4.68
C TRP A 48 -6.52 -3.84 -5.44
N LEU A 49 -5.63 -4.15 -6.40
CA LEU A 49 -4.93 -3.13 -7.20
C LEU A 49 -5.93 -2.35 -8.05
N ARG A 50 -6.03 -1.03 -7.83
CA ARG A 50 -6.98 -0.10 -8.47
C ARG A 50 -8.45 -0.50 -8.33
N PHE A 51 -8.78 -1.37 -7.38
CA PHE A 51 -10.15 -1.80 -7.16
C PHE A 51 -10.94 -0.74 -6.39
N SER A 52 -12.13 -0.41 -6.91
CA SER A 52 -12.98 0.64 -6.35
C SER A 52 -14.23 0.13 -5.61
N GLY A 53 -14.38 -1.19 -5.46
CA GLY A 53 -15.62 -1.80 -4.96
C GLY A 53 -16.58 -2.15 -6.10
N THR A 54 -17.62 -2.92 -5.75
CA THR A 54 -18.72 -3.27 -6.65
C THR A 54 -19.89 -2.34 -6.39
N ILE A 55 -20.37 -1.62 -7.41
CA ILE A 55 -21.61 -0.84 -7.34
C ILE A 55 -22.70 -1.63 -8.07
N SER A 56 -23.71 -2.09 -7.34
CA SER A 56 -24.89 -2.72 -7.96
C SER A 56 -25.93 -1.63 -8.24
N PHE A 57 -26.08 -1.24 -9.50
CA PHE A 57 -27.32 -0.60 -9.98
C PHE A 57 -28.28 -1.71 -10.43
N GLY A 58 -29.58 -1.56 -10.16
CA GLY A 58 -30.60 -2.55 -10.50
C GLY A 58 -30.47 -3.07 -11.94
N LYS A 59 -30.60 -4.40 -12.10
CA LYS A 59 -30.48 -5.17 -13.36
C LYS A 59 -29.30 -4.75 -14.26
N GLY A 60 -28.09 -4.70 -13.71
CA GLY A 60 -26.87 -4.69 -14.52
C GLY A 60 -25.64 -4.23 -13.75
N VAL A 61 -24.64 -5.11 -13.63
CA VAL A 61 -23.31 -4.72 -13.15
C VAL A 61 -22.60 -4.04 -14.32
N LYS A 62 -22.68 -2.71 -14.40
CA LYS A 62 -21.76 -1.93 -15.23
C LYS A 62 -20.52 -1.62 -14.40
N LEU A 63 -19.36 -2.16 -14.77
CA LEU A 63 -18.08 -1.55 -14.40
C LEU A 63 -18.09 -0.17 -15.05
N GLY A 64 -18.47 0.86 -14.30
CA GLY A 64 -18.57 2.21 -14.84
C GLY A 64 -17.21 2.72 -15.31
N ASP A 65 -17.26 3.61 -16.31
CA ASP A 65 -16.18 4.34 -16.99
C ASP A 65 -15.32 5.27 -16.08
N TRP A 66 -15.12 4.89 -14.82
CA TRP A 66 -14.34 5.60 -13.81
C TRP A 66 -12.83 5.26 -13.87
N GLN A 67 -12.38 4.65 -14.97
CA GLN A 67 -11.02 4.09 -15.12
C GLN A 67 -9.89 5.12 -15.00
N SER A 68 -10.17 6.43 -15.09
CA SER A 68 -9.14 7.47 -15.01
C SER A 68 -8.66 7.80 -13.60
N LYS A 69 -9.45 7.54 -12.54
CA LYS A 69 -9.12 8.06 -11.19
C LYS A 69 -8.82 6.94 -10.21
N VAL A 70 -7.59 6.94 -9.68
CA VAL A 70 -7.16 5.96 -8.66
C VAL A 70 -7.76 6.32 -7.31
N ILE A 71 -8.49 5.38 -6.73
CA ILE A 71 -9.02 5.48 -5.36
C ILE A 71 -8.31 4.52 -4.42
N PHE A 72 -8.38 4.81 -3.13
CA PHE A 72 -7.87 3.88 -2.12
C PHE A 72 -8.58 2.52 -2.21
N PRO A 73 -7.84 1.40 -2.07
CA PRO A 73 -8.44 0.07 -2.06
C PRO A 73 -9.46 -0.02 -0.91
N PRO A 74 -10.70 -0.50 -1.11
CA PRO A 74 -11.76 -0.40 -0.12
C PRO A 74 -11.64 -1.47 0.99
N PHE A 75 -10.49 -1.56 1.64
CA PHE A 75 -10.32 -2.41 2.82
C PHE A 75 -11.30 -1.97 3.90
N SER A 76 -11.98 -2.93 4.53
CA SER A 76 -12.85 -2.59 5.65
C SER A 76 -11.99 -2.09 6.82
N PRO A 77 -12.48 -1.14 7.64
CA PRO A 77 -11.74 -0.66 8.81
C PRO A 77 -11.28 -1.78 9.74
N LYS A 78 -12.09 -2.85 9.87
CA LYS A 78 -11.75 -4.04 10.65
C LYS A 78 -10.52 -4.80 10.14
N ARG A 79 -10.18 -4.66 8.85
CA ARG A 79 -8.98 -5.24 8.27
C ARG A 79 -7.77 -4.32 8.36
N VAL A 80 -7.92 -3.06 8.75
CA VAL A 80 -6.78 -2.13 8.87
C VAL A 80 -6.27 -2.18 10.31
N VAL A 81 -5.11 -2.81 10.51
CA VAL A 81 -4.50 -2.99 11.84
C VAL A 81 -3.83 -1.71 12.31
N GLY A 82 -3.21 -0.97 11.39
CA GLY A 82 -2.51 0.27 11.71
C GLY A 82 -2.26 1.11 10.46
N GLN A 83 -2.18 2.43 10.66
CA GLN A 83 -1.84 3.41 9.64
C GLN A 83 -0.86 4.40 10.26
N ARG A 84 0.34 4.52 9.68
CA ARG A 84 1.35 5.48 10.10
C ARG A 84 1.70 6.39 8.94
N SER A 85 1.85 7.67 9.24
CA SER A 85 2.27 8.68 8.29
C SER A 85 3.63 9.24 8.67
N TYR A 86 4.43 9.54 7.66
CA TYR A 86 5.72 10.17 7.78
C TYR A 86 5.80 11.34 6.82
N LEU A 87 6.38 12.44 7.28
CA LEU A 87 6.65 13.63 6.48
C LEU A 87 8.14 13.72 6.19
N ARG A 88 8.45 14.12 4.96
CA ARG A 88 9.83 14.40 4.56
C ARG A 88 10.35 15.66 5.26
N ALA A 89 11.53 15.57 5.85
CA ALA A 89 12.27 16.66 6.47
C ALA A 89 13.73 16.59 5.98
N GLY A 90 14.03 17.29 4.89
CA GLY A 90 15.30 17.17 4.17
C GLY A 90 15.47 15.78 3.56
N ASP A 91 16.53 15.06 3.94
CA ASP A 91 16.84 13.70 3.50
C ASP A 91 16.31 12.61 4.45
N HIS A 92 15.40 13.00 5.34
CA HIS A 92 14.86 12.14 6.39
C HIS A 92 13.34 12.15 6.39
N TYR A 93 12.76 11.16 7.05
CA TYR A 93 11.32 11.04 7.27
C TYR A 93 11.04 10.97 8.77
N THR A 94 10.14 11.83 9.21
CA THR A 94 9.72 11.90 10.61
C THR A 94 8.27 11.47 10.71
N GLU A 95 7.97 10.56 11.65
CA GLU A 95 6.59 10.15 11.92
C GLU A 95 5.76 11.37 12.34
N ALA A 96 4.60 11.53 11.73
CA ALA A 96 3.69 12.63 12.00
C ALA A 96 2.25 12.12 11.93
N ALA A 97 1.39 12.54 12.85
CA ALA A 97 -0.02 12.19 12.79
C ALA A 97 -0.76 13.15 11.86
N LEU A 98 -1.11 12.70 10.64
CA LEU A 98 -1.90 13.49 9.71
C LEU A 98 -3.41 13.35 10.02
N PRO A 99 -4.19 14.45 9.95
CA PRO A 99 -5.57 14.48 10.44
C PRO A 99 -6.53 13.66 9.58
N VAL A 100 -6.24 13.52 8.28
CA VAL A 100 -7.03 12.70 7.37
C VAL A 100 -6.30 11.38 7.18
N LEU A 101 -6.95 10.27 7.51
CA LEU A 101 -6.40 8.92 7.33
C LEU A 101 -6.79 8.34 5.96
N PRO A 102 -5.94 7.51 5.31
CA PRO A 102 -6.30 6.80 4.07
C PRO A 102 -7.54 5.91 4.22
N HIS A 103 -7.63 5.17 5.33
CA HIS A 103 -8.79 4.37 5.71
C HIS A 103 -9.50 4.96 6.93
N PRO A 104 -10.83 5.13 6.90
CA PRO A 104 -11.58 5.56 8.07
C PRO A 104 -11.52 4.51 9.18
N THR A 105 -11.66 4.95 10.43
CA THR A 105 -11.74 4.08 11.61
C THR A 105 -13.10 3.38 11.74
N GLU A 106 -14.14 3.99 11.19
CA GLU A 106 -15.52 3.48 11.22
C GLU A 106 -16.01 3.06 9.84
N ARG A 107 -17.00 2.16 9.82
CA ARG A 107 -17.59 1.66 8.58
C ARG A 107 -18.42 2.77 7.93
N GLN A 108 -18.14 3.01 6.65
CA GLN A 108 -18.85 4.01 5.84
C GLN A 108 -19.59 3.33 4.66
N PRO A 109 -20.65 3.97 4.11
CA PRO A 109 -21.28 3.52 2.87
C PRO A 109 -20.28 3.42 1.72
N SER A 110 -20.34 2.34 0.94
CA SER A 110 -19.38 2.07 -0.15
C SER A 110 -19.30 3.18 -1.20
N ARG A 111 -20.40 3.92 -1.43
CA ARG A 111 -20.42 5.09 -2.32
C ARG A 111 -19.42 6.18 -1.92
N LEU A 112 -19.14 6.33 -0.61
CA LEU A 112 -18.23 7.36 -0.13
C LEU A 112 -16.78 7.05 -0.49
N ASN A 113 -16.42 5.77 -0.63
CA ASN A 113 -15.07 5.37 -1.04
C ASN A 113 -14.73 5.86 -2.45
N LEU A 114 -15.73 6.01 -3.34
CA LEU A 114 -15.55 6.49 -4.71
C LEU A 114 -15.05 7.95 -4.78
N HIS A 115 -15.27 8.71 -3.70
CA HIS A 115 -14.79 10.08 -3.56
C HIS A 115 -13.42 10.16 -2.86
N ARG A 116 -12.85 9.02 -2.42
CA ARG A 116 -11.56 9.00 -1.72
C ARG A 116 -10.42 8.74 -2.71
N ARG A 117 -10.19 9.73 -3.57
CA ARG A 117 -9.15 9.65 -4.61
C ARG A 117 -7.79 9.88 -3.98
N VAL A 118 -6.81 9.10 -4.42
CA VAL A 118 -5.45 9.16 -3.86
C VAL A 118 -4.80 10.51 -4.18
N GLN A 119 -5.06 11.07 -5.37
CA GLN A 119 -4.54 12.38 -5.80
C GLN A 119 -5.19 13.58 -5.10
N GLU A 120 -6.43 13.43 -4.61
CA GLU A 120 -7.09 14.47 -3.81
C GLU A 120 -6.58 14.46 -2.36
N PHE A 121 -5.92 13.37 -1.95
CA PHE A 121 -5.34 13.22 -0.62
C PHE A 121 -3.95 13.86 -0.51
N SER A 122 -3.10 13.66 -1.52
CA SER A 122 -1.79 14.29 -1.62
C SER A 122 -1.31 14.30 -3.08
N HIS A 123 -0.59 15.36 -3.45
CA HIS A 123 0.08 15.48 -4.76
C HIS A 123 1.50 14.88 -4.77
N SER A 124 2.03 14.48 -3.62
CA SER A 124 3.37 13.92 -3.47
C SER A 124 3.35 12.93 -2.30
N ALA A 125 3.07 11.67 -2.61
CA ALA A 125 2.91 10.64 -1.59
C ALA A 125 3.25 9.23 -2.08
N CYS A 126 3.75 8.39 -1.19
CA CYS A 126 3.73 6.93 -1.37
C CYS A 126 2.84 6.29 -0.31
N PHE A 127 1.87 5.50 -0.72
CA PHE A 127 1.03 4.70 0.15
C PHE A 127 1.41 3.23 0.00
N VAL A 128 1.83 2.61 1.10
CA VAL A 128 2.32 1.23 1.14
C VAL A 128 1.40 0.42 2.05
N TRP A 129 0.61 -0.46 1.44
CA TRP A 129 -0.13 -1.49 2.16
C TRP A 129 0.73 -2.74 2.28
N TYR A 130 0.78 -3.33 3.46
CA TYR A 130 1.38 -4.65 3.65
C TYR A 130 0.48 -5.58 4.45
N SER A 131 0.53 -6.87 4.15
CA SER A 131 -0.20 -7.89 4.91
C SER A 131 0.52 -8.18 6.22
N GLY A 132 -0.22 -8.24 7.32
CA GLY A 132 0.24 -8.80 8.58
C GLY A 132 0.00 -10.31 8.65
N ASN A 133 0.28 -10.89 9.82
CA ASN A 133 0.16 -12.32 10.07
C ASN A 133 1.00 -13.18 9.11
N THR A 134 2.16 -12.67 8.71
CA THR A 134 3.02 -13.30 7.71
C THR A 134 3.74 -14.53 8.27
N LEU A 135 3.94 -14.60 9.59
CA LEU A 135 4.52 -15.76 10.26
C LEU A 135 3.65 -17.00 10.12
N ALA A 136 2.34 -16.89 10.38
CA ALA A 136 1.42 -18.01 10.28
C ALA A 136 1.10 -18.38 8.82
N ASN A 137 1.01 -17.38 7.94
CA ASN A 137 0.60 -17.58 6.55
C ASN A 137 1.74 -18.06 5.64
N GLY A 138 3.01 -17.81 6.00
CA GLY A 138 4.17 -18.04 5.13
C GLY A 138 4.09 -17.28 3.80
N ARG A 139 3.27 -16.21 3.77
CA ARG A 139 2.94 -15.38 2.61
C ARG A 139 2.87 -13.93 3.06
N GLY A 140 3.24 -13.05 2.14
CA GLY A 140 3.34 -11.62 2.37
C GLY A 140 2.89 -10.89 1.12
N SER A 141 2.16 -9.79 1.29
CA SER A 141 1.60 -9.01 0.20
C SER A 141 1.96 -7.55 0.43
N VAL A 142 2.43 -6.88 -0.61
CA VAL A 142 2.72 -5.44 -0.60
C VAL A 142 1.99 -4.82 -1.78
N MET A 143 1.32 -3.70 -1.57
CA MET A 143 0.73 -2.89 -2.63
C MET A 143 1.14 -1.45 -2.42
N VAL A 144 1.50 -0.78 -3.50
CA VAL A 144 2.06 0.57 -3.45
C VAL A 144 1.38 1.45 -4.46
N TYR A 145 0.88 2.59 -3.98
CA TYR A 145 0.44 3.70 -4.82
C TYR A 145 1.38 4.88 -4.62
N SER A 146 2.06 5.28 -5.69
CA SER A 146 2.97 6.43 -5.72
C SER A 146 2.29 7.55 -6.49
N VAL A 147 2.09 8.69 -5.83
CA VAL A 147 1.53 9.91 -6.42
C VAL A 147 2.64 10.93 -6.58
N ALA A 148 2.78 11.44 -7.81
CA ALA A 148 3.66 12.55 -8.13
C ALA A 148 2.91 13.49 -9.08
N ALA A 149 2.56 14.68 -8.59
CA ALA A 149 1.71 15.66 -9.27
C ALA A 149 0.40 15.04 -9.78
N ASP A 150 0.27 14.88 -11.09
CA ASP A 150 -0.90 14.36 -11.80
C ASP A 150 -0.80 12.87 -12.15
N ARG A 151 0.31 12.21 -11.79
CA ARG A 151 0.53 10.79 -12.06
C ARG A 151 0.32 9.93 -10.82
N VAL A 152 -0.29 8.77 -11.05
CA VAL A 152 -0.39 7.72 -10.04
C VAL A 152 0.11 6.41 -10.62
N GLU A 153 1.21 5.93 -10.05
CA GLU A 153 1.73 4.59 -10.31
C GLU A 153 1.20 3.63 -9.25
N CYS A 154 0.72 2.47 -9.67
CA CYS A 154 0.15 1.48 -8.76
C CYS A 154 0.72 0.11 -9.08
N TRP A 155 1.22 -0.59 -8.07
CA TRP A 155 1.65 -1.97 -8.25
C TRP A 155 1.41 -2.82 -7.00
N PHE A 156 1.47 -4.14 -7.22
CA PHE A 156 1.29 -5.17 -6.21
C PHE A 156 2.41 -6.21 -6.33
N ALA A 157 2.91 -6.67 -5.19
CA ALA A 157 3.88 -7.73 -5.05
C ALA A 157 3.42 -8.77 -4.01
N ALA A 158 3.47 -10.05 -4.37
CA ALA A 158 3.29 -11.15 -3.42
C ALA A 158 4.60 -11.90 -3.22
N PHE A 159 4.86 -12.27 -1.96
CA PHE A 159 6.03 -12.99 -1.50
C PHE A 159 5.61 -14.28 -0.80
N ASN A 160 6.47 -15.30 -0.84
CA ASN A 160 6.30 -16.51 -0.04
C ASN A 160 7.61 -16.90 0.66
N GLN A 161 7.48 -17.62 1.77
CA GLN A 161 8.61 -17.97 2.64
C GLN A 161 9.31 -19.29 2.24
N LYS A 162 8.71 -20.11 1.34
CA LYS A 162 9.07 -21.53 1.13
C LYS A 162 10.57 -21.84 1.09
N ASN A 163 11.39 -20.99 0.46
CA ASN A 163 12.85 -21.11 0.39
C ASN A 163 13.51 -19.76 0.66
N GLY A 164 13.09 -19.10 1.75
CA GLY A 164 13.30 -17.68 1.99
C GLY A 164 12.21 -16.83 1.34
N TRP A 165 12.09 -15.58 1.80
CA TRP A 165 11.11 -14.61 1.29
C TRP A 165 11.45 -14.22 -0.14
N LYS A 166 10.68 -14.72 -1.11
CA LYS A 166 10.91 -14.51 -2.56
C LYS A 166 9.70 -13.92 -3.24
N LEU A 167 9.94 -13.02 -4.19
CA LEU A 167 8.90 -12.48 -5.06
C LEU A 167 8.27 -13.60 -5.89
N ARG A 168 6.94 -13.65 -5.93
CA ARG A 168 6.16 -14.66 -6.66
C ARG A 168 5.25 -14.05 -7.71
N VAL A 169 4.66 -12.91 -7.40
CA VAL A 169 3.73 -12.21 -8.29
C VAL A 169 4.09 -10.74 -8.26
N ALA A 170 4.14 -10.14 -9.44
CA ALA A 170 4.23 -8.70 -9.66
C ALA A 170 3.09 -8.28 -10.61
N ARG A 171 2.36 -7.22 -10.27
CA ARG A 171 1.32 -6.61 -11.10
C ARG A 171 1.46 -5.10 -11.06
N GLY A 172 1.33 -4.44 -12.21
CA GLY A 172 1.51 -2.98 -12.32
C GLY A 172 2.98 -2.51 -12.36
N ALA A 173 3.93 -3.40 -12.08
CA ALA A 173 5.37 -3.20 -12.26
C ALA A 173 6.02 -4.54 -12.68
N SER A 174 7.21 -4.49 -13.27
CA SER A 174 7.95 -5.72 -13.59
C SER A 174 8.59 -6.33 -12.34
N ALA A 175 8.89 -7.63 -12.38
CA ALA A 175 9.62 -8.28 -11.30
C ALA A 175 11.02 -7.67 -11.10
N ASN A 176 11.64 -7.20 -12.18
CA ASN A 176 12.93 -6.52 -12.13
C ASN A 176 12.84 -5.16 -11.42
N ASP A 177 11.79 -4.38 -11.68
CA ASP A 177 11.57 -3.09 -10.99
C ASP A 177 11.47 -3.28 -9.48
N ILE A 178 10.70 -4.29 -9.04
CA ILE A 178 10.56 -4.62 -7.61
C ILE A 178 11.90 -5.08 -7.04
N GLN A 179 12.67 -5.89 -7.77
CA GLN A 179 13.98 -6.35 -7.31
C GLN A 179 14.98 -5.20 -7.19
N GLN A 180 14.93 -4.21 -8.09
CA GLN A 180 15.74 -2.99 -7.99
C GLN A 180 15.39 -2.18 -6.74
N LEU A 181 14.10 -2.05 -6.41
CA LEU A 181 13.68 -1.40 -5.16
C LEU A 181 14.23 -2.13 -3.94
N LEU A 182 14.18 -3.48 -3.93
CA LEU A 182 14.70 -4.29 -2.83
C LEU A 182 16.22 -4.19 -2.65
N ASN A 183 16.95 -3.91 -3.75
CA ASN A 183 18.40 -3.81 -3.76
C ASN A 183 18.91 -2.36 -3.63
N SER A 184 18.00 -1.38 -3.54
CA SER A 184 18.35 0.02 -3.39
C SER A 184 19.02 0.23 -2.03
N LYS A 185 20.24 0.79 -2.04
CA LYS A 185 21.03 1.07 -0.85
C LYS A 185 20.60 2.38 -0.21
#